data_AF-A0A7I8MRM8-F1
#
_entry.id   AF-A0A7I8MRM8-F1
#
_cell.length_a   1.000
_cell.length_b   1.000
_cell.length_c   1.000
_cell.angle_alpha   90.00
_cell.angle_beta   90.00
_cell.angle_gamma   90.00
#
_symmetry.space_group_name_H-M   'P 1'
#
loop_
_entity.id
_entity.type
_entity.pdbx_description
1 polymer ?
#
loop_
_entity_poly.entity_id
_entity_poly.type
_entity_poly.pdbx_seq_one_letter_code
_entity_poly.pdbx_strand_id
1 'polypeptide(L)'
;MTCYDVLFSQLLLEYAKIDKVDAVIQIASWRSLAWRDYPGMNVGTDTYYGYLWDTVMPAKSATNQVWIIACNAVGAHGVTGAHFWGGSGLWAPSGVNLLQASHVNEELLIIHNVDIKGQRALEKDDFNYAMDFESIYRPIHGKRAFTRIKG
;
A
#
# COMPACT_ATOMS: atom_id res chain seq x y z
N MET A 1 -7.73 -6.45 -0.86
CA MET A 1 -6.71 -6.65 -1.90
C MET A 1 -5.80 -7.79 -1.45
N THR A 2 -5.25 -8.53 -2.40
CA THR A 2 -4.43 -9.72 -2.12
C THR A 2 -3.06 -9.59 -2.77
N CYS A 3 -2.02 -9.62 -1.92
CA CYS A 3 -0.61 -9.65 -2.27
C CYS A 3 -0.24 -8.67 -3.40
N TYR A 4 -0.05 -9.17 -4.62
CA TYR A 4 0.43 -8.38 -5.76
C TYR A 4 -0.56 -7.28 -6.22
N ASP A 5 -1.85 -7.38 -5.86
CA ASP A 5 -2.87 -6.38 -6.19
C ASP A 5 -2.44 -4.94 -5.89
N VAL A 6 -1.71 -4.74 -4.77
CA VAL A 6 -1.28 -3.41 -4.29
C VAL A 6 -0.34 -2.69 -5.28
N LEU A 7 0.36 -3.44 -6.15
CA LEU A 7 1.24 -2.88 -7.16
C LEU A 7 0.46 -2.30 -8.35
N PHE A 8 -0.76 -2.77 -8.61
CA PHE A 8 -1.59 -2.29 -9.70
C PHE A 8 -2.34 -1.02 -9.28
N SER A 9 -1.75 0.15 -9.59
CA SER A 9 -2.30 1.45 -9.21
C SER A 9 -3.75 1.67 -9.65
N GLN A 10 -4.16 1.13 -10.79
CA GLN A 10 -5.53 1.30 -11.30
C GLN A 10 -6.57 0.68 -10.37
N LEU A 11 -6.27 -0.48 -9.79
CA LEU A 11 -7.19 -1.16 -8.87
C LEU A 11 -7.41 -0.34 -7.60
N LEU A 12 -6.33 0.19 -7.02
CA LEU A 12 -6.43 1.03 -5.83
C LEU A 12 -7.10 2.38 -6.12
N LEU A 13 -6.81 2.97 -7.29
CA LEU A 13 -7.46 4.21 -7.74
C LEU A 13 -8.97 4.03 -7.89
N GLU A 14 -9.42 2.91 -8.47
CA GLU A 14 -10.84 2.58 -8.57
C GLU A 14 -11.50 2.50 -7.19
N TYR A 15 -10.93 1.71 -6.27
CA TYR A 15 -11.45 1.61 -4.91
C TYR A 15 -11.48 2.95 -4.19
N ALA A 16 -10.41 3.74 -4.30
CA ALA A 16 -10.27 4.98 -3.56
C ALA A 16 -11.11 6.13 -4.13
N LYS A 17 -11.17 6.28 -5.46
CA LYS A 17 -11.76 7.44 -6.13
C LYS A 17 -13.19 7.18 -6.62
N ILE A 18 -13.48 5.96 -7.06
CA ILE A 18 -14.80 5.60 -7.59
C ILE A 18 -15.66 4.98 -6.49
N ASP A 19 -15.17 3.91 -5.86
CA ASP A 19 -15.92 3.21 -4.80
C ASP A 19 -15.83 3.94 -3.45
N LYS A 20 -14.91 4.90 -3.35
CA LYS A 20 -14.73 5.83 -2.23
C LYS A 20 -14.48 5.15 -0.88
N VAL A 21 -13.87 3.96 -0.88
CA VAL A 21 -13.56 3.19 0.33
C VAL A 21 -12.75 4.02 1.33
N ASP A 22 -12.96 3.80 2.61
CA ASP A 22 -12.19 4.46 3.68
C ASP A 22 -10.86 3.74 3.94
N ALA A 23 -10.85 2.42 3.78
CA ALA A 23 -9.72 1.57 4.10
C ALA A 23 -9.59 0.42 3.10
N VAL A 24 -8.36 -0.06 2.95
CA VAL A 24 -8.01 -1.26 2.19
C VAL A 24 -7.34 -2.26 3.12
N ILE A 25 -7.85 -3.48 3.13
CA ILE A 25 -7.22 -4.62 3.78
C ILE A 25 -6.36 -5.35 2.74
N GLN A 26 -5.09 -5.55 3.06
CA GLN A 26 -4.08 -6.13 2.18
C GLN A 26 -3.47 -7.37 2.82
N ILE A 27 -3.87 -8.56 2.36
CA ILE A 27 -3.32 -9.83 2.86
C ILE A 27 -2.25 -10.33 1.90
N ALA A 28 -1.07 -10.67 2.41
CA ALA A 28 0.09 -10.97 1.57
C ALA A 28 0.95 -12.14 2.08
N SER A 29 1.71 -12.70 1.13
CA SER A 29 2.89 -13.55 1.39
C SER A 29 4.05 -12.94 0.59
N TRP A 30 4.41 -11.73 0.98
CA TRP A 30 5.39 -10.89 0.33
C TRP A 30 6.81 -11.29 0.75
N ARG A 31 7.66 -11.54 -0.25
CA ARG A 31 9.02 -12.04 -0.02
C ARG A 31 9.93 -10.92 0.49
N SER A 32 10.97 -11.31 1.22
CA SER A 32 12.00 -10.39 1.70
C SER A 32 13.17 -10.27 0.72
N LEU A 33 13.72 -11.41 0.32
CA LEU A 33 15.03 -11.48 -0.33
C LEU A 33 14.97 -11.25 -1.84
N ALA A 34 15.83 -10.36 -2.31
CA ALA A 34 16.28 -10.27 -3.70
C ALA A 34 17.48 -9.33 -3.76
N TRP A 35 18.52 -9.75 -4.48
CA TRP A 35 19.67 -8.89 -4.74
C TRP A 35 19.33 -7.85 -5.81
N ARG A 36 19.49 -6.58 -5.48
CA ARG A 36 19.43 -5.45 -6.42
C ARG A 36 20.69 -4.62 -6.20
N ASP A 37 21.43 -4.41 -7.27
CA ASP A 37 22.65 -3.59 -7.28
C ASP A 37 22.58 -2.53 -8.38
N TYR A 38 23.19 -1.38 -8.13
CA TYR A 38 23.34 -0.28 -9.09
C TYR A 38 24.84 -0.04 -9.33
N PRO A 39 25.44 -0.72 -10.32
CA PRO A 39 26.89 -0.69 -10.55
C PRO A 39 27.43 0.72 -10.76
N GLY A 40 28.54 1.03 -10.11
CA GLY A 40 29.18 2.35 -10.18
C GLY A 40 28.55 3.41 -9.26
N MET A 41 27.49 3.09 -8.52
CA MET A 41 26.81 4.02 -7.61
C MET A 41 27.01 3.69 -6.11
N ASN A 42 27.65 2.55 -5.78
CA ASN A 42 27.78 2.06 -4.40
C ASN A 42 26.44 1.94 -3.64
N VAL A 43 25.37 1.59 -4.36
CA VAL A 43 24.02 1.41 -3.80
C VAL A 43 23.51 0.04 -4.21
N GLY A 44 23.09 -0.74 -3.23
CA GLY A 44 22.49 -2.05 -3.43
C GLY A 44 21.77 -2.54 -2.18
N THR A 45 21.00 -3.61 -2.33
CA THR A 45 20.28 -4.28 -1.24
C THR A 45 20.08 -5.76 -1.58
N ASP A 46 20.18 -6.62 -0.58
CA ASP A 46 19.84 -8.05 -0.64
C ASP A 46 18.38 -8.34 -0.24
N THR A 47 17.66 -7.31 0.22
CA THR A 47 16.27 -7.35 0.69
C THR A 47 15.38 -6.49 -0.20
N TYR A 48 15.65 -6.45 -1.50
CA TYR A 48 14.96 -5.57 -2.45
C TYR A 48 13.43 -5.68 -2.40
N TYR A 49 12.88 -6.90 -2.26
CA TYR A 49 11.43 -7.04 -2.13
C TYR A 49 10.91 -6.51 -0.80
N GLY A 50 11.64 -6.69 0.30
CA GLY A 50 11.32 -6.08 1.59
C GLY A 50 11.27 -4.55 1.50
N TYR A 51 12.31 -3.94 0.92
CA TYR A 51 12.33 -2.50 0.64
C TYR A 51 11.09 -2.02 -0.14
N LEU A 52 10.66 -2.78 -1.16
CA LEU A 52 9.45 -2.42 -1.92
C LEU A 52 8.20 -2.46 -1.05
N TRP A 53 8.05 -3.40 -0.11
CA TRP A 53 6.92 -3.44 0.80
C TRP A 53 6.85 -2.17 1.65
N ASP A 54 7.95 -1.82 2.31
CA ASP A 54 8.03 -0.66 3.20
C ASP A 54 7.90 0.67 2.45
N THR A 55 8.16 0.68 1.15
CA THR A 55 7.95 1.85 0.29
C THR A 55 6.53 1.93 -0.24
N VAL A 56 5.97 0.81 -0.73
CA VAL A 56 4.70 0.78 -1.45
C VAL A 56 3.52 1.00 -0.51
N MET A 57 3.50 0.39 0.67
CA MET A 57 2.37 0.53 1.61
C MET A 57 2.10 2.00 1.96
N PRO A 58 3.07 2.77 2.52
CA PRO A 58 2.83 4.17 2.85
C PRO A 58 2.51 5.01 1.60
N ALA A 59 3.23 4.79 0.49
CA ALA A 59 3.01 5.56 -0.74
C ALA A 59 1.60 5.35 -1.31
N LYS A 60 1.09 4.11 -1.29
CA LYS A 60 -0.25 3.78 -1.78
C LYS A 60 -1.33 4.35 -0.88
N SER A 61 -1.10 4.34 0.43
CA SER A 61 -1.97 4.97 1.43
C SER A 61 -2.09 6.47 1.16
N ALA A 62 -0.94 7.17 1.11
CA ALA A 62 -0.83 8.61 0.87
C ALA A 62 -1.46 9.06 -0.45
N THR A 63 -1.03 8.46 -1.56
CA THR A 63 -1.46 8.89 -2.91
C THR A 63 -2.95 8.64 -3.18
N ASN A 64 -3.59 7.77 -2.41
CA ASN A 64 -5.01 7.46 -2.57
C ASN A 64 -5.89 8.05 -1.47
N GLN A 65 -5.29 8.52 -0.36
CA GLN A 65 -5.98 9.06 0.81
C GLN A 65 -6.99 8.06 1.39
N VAL A 66 -6.48 6.86 1.64
CA VAL A 66 -7.20 5.73 2.24
C VAL A 66 -6.31 5.07 3.28
N TRP A 67 -6.90 4.47 4.30
CA TRP A 67 -6.15 3.64 5.24
C TRP A 67 -5.67 2.36 4.57
N ILE A 68 -4.47 1.90 4.89
CA ILE A 68 -4.00 0.56 4.51
C ILE A 68 -3.75 -0.25 5.78
N ILE A 69 -4.45 -1.37 5.90
CA ILE A 69 -4.22 -2.40 6.92
C ILE A 69 -3.60 -3.59 6.19
N ALA A 70 -2.31 -3.84 6.38
CA ALA A 70 -1.63 -4.92 5.67
C ALA A 70 -1.14 -6.02 6.63
N CYS A 71 -1.43 -7.26 6.28
CA CYS A 71 -0.96 -8.45 6.99
C CYS A 71 -0.09 -9.27 6.06
N ASN A 72 1.10 -9.64 6.51
CA ASN A 72 2.05 -10.41 5.74
C ASN A 72 2.60 -11.59 6.56
N ALA A 73 3.00 -12.65 5.86
CA ALA A 73 3.75 -13.75 6.45
C ALA A 73 5.18 -13.31 6.82
N VAL A 74 5.81 -14.02 7.76
CA VAL A 74 7.18 -13.81 8.21
C VAL A 74 7.94 -15.14 8.29
N GLY A 75 9.26 -15.10 8.21
CA GLY A 75 10.11 -16.28 8.30
C GLY A 75 10.19 -17.10 7.01
N ALA A 76 10.77 -18.29 7.10
CA ALA A 76 11.02 -19.16 5.96
C ALA A 76 9.81 -20.05 5.64
N HIS A 77 9.42 -20.09 4.37
CA HIS A 77 8.41 -21.02 3.88
C HIS A 77 8.91 -22.46 3.93
N GLY A 78 8.21 -23.33 4.64
CA GLY A 78 8.68 -24.70 4.94
C GLY A 78 8.95 -25.60 3.74
N VAL A 79 8.40 -25.30 2.55
CA VAL A 79 8.63 -26.10 1.33
C VAL A 79 9.70 -25.50 0.43
N THR A 80 9.66 -24.18 0.23
CA THR A 80 10.51 -23.52 -0.77
C THR A 80 11.73 -22.82 -0.18
N GLY A 81 11.80 -22.69 1.14
CA GLY A 81 12.82 -21.89 1.82
C GLY A 81 12.74 -20.38 1.53
N ALA A 82 11.71 -19.93 0.78
CA ALA A 82 11.53 -18.51 0.50
C ALA A 82 11.24 -17.76 1.81
N HIS A 83 11.94 -16.67 2.05
CA HIS A 83 11.75 -15.87 3.25
C HIS A 83 10.70 -14.79 3.00
N PHE A 84 9.76 -14.64 3.92
CA PHE A 84 8.74 -13.60 3.90
C PHE A 84 9.11 -12.43 4.80
N TRP A 85 8.70 -11.24 4.38
CA TRP A 85 9.19 -9.99 4.95
C TRP A 85 8.58 -9.62 6.31
N GLY A 86 7.49 -10.24 6.74
CA GLY A 86 6.72 -9.72 7.87
C GLY A 86 6.29 -8.28 7.59
N GLY A 87 6.51 -7.37 8.53
CA GLY A 87 6.26 -5.95 8.31
C GLY A 87 4.78 -5.61 8.14
N SER A 88 3.88 -6.45 8.66
CA SER A 88 2.44 -6.17 8.78
C SER A 88 2.25 -4.84 9.50
N GLY A 89 1.21 -4.07 9.16
CA GLY A 89 1.04 -2.75 9.78
C GLY A 89 -0.22 -2.01 9.39
N LEU A 90 -0.31 -0.79 9.92
CA LEU A 90 -1.36 0.16 9.65
C LEU A 90 -0.75 1.50 9.21
N TRP A 91 -1.14 1.93 8.01
CA TRP A 91 -0.77 3.24 7.47
C TRP A 91 -2.02 4.13 7.37
N ALA A 92 -1.87 5.36 7.84
CA ALA A 92 -2.89 6.39 7.79
C ALA A 92 -3.11 6.90 6.35
N PRO A 93 -4.20 7.63 6.06
CA PRO A 93 -4.46 8.21 4.75
C PRO A 93 -3.35 9.14 4.25
N SER A 94 -2.56 9.74 5.14
CA SER A 94 -1.36 10.53 4.84
C SER A 94 -0.13 9.69 4.45
N GLY A 95 -0.19 8.37 4.62
CA GLY A 95 0.94 7.45 4.49
C GLY A 95 1.77 7.28 5.77
N VAL A 96 1.49 8.04 6.83
CA VAL A 96 2.17 7.88 8.12
C VAL A 96 1.90 6.47 8.68
N ASN A 97 2.97 5.79 9.04
CA ASN A 97 2.93 4.48 9.68
C ASN A 97 2.57 4.65 11.17
N LEU A 98 1.43 4.09 11.59
CA LEU A 98 1.01 4.15 13.00
C LEU A 98 1.55 2.97 13.82
N LEU A 99 1.71 1.82 13.17
CA LEU A 99 2.16 0.59 13.79
C LEU A 99 2.66 -0.36 12.69
N GLN A 100 3.81 -1.00 12.93
CA GLN A 100 4.35 -2.02 12.06
C GLN A 100 5.03 -3.12 12.89
N ALA A 101 4.73 -4.37 12.56
CA ALA A 101 5.42 -5.54 13.09
C ALA A 101 6.87 -5.61 12.59
N SER A 102 7.71 -6.39 13.26
CA SER A 102 9.06 -6.67 12.78
C SER A 102 9.06 -7.47 11.47
N HIS A 103 10.25 -7.61 10.91
CA HIS A 103 10.49 -8.45 9.73
C HIS A 103 10.92 -9.87 10.07
N VAL A 104 10.88 -10.24 11.36
CA VAL A 104 11.58 -11.44 11.86
C VAL A 104 10.67 -12.35 12.68
N ASN A 105 9.78 -11.78 13.50
CA ASN A 105 8.99 -12.54 14.47
C ASN A 105 7.52 -12.66 14.05
N GLU A 106 6.89 -13.76 14.44
CA GLU A 106 5.43 -13.86 14.43
C GLU A 106 4.86 -12.92 15.50
N GLU A 107 3.89 -12.09 15.10
CA GLU A 107 3.38 -11.01 15.95
C GLU A 107 1.88 -10.83 15.79
N LEU A 108 1.21 -10.58 16.91
CA LEU A 108 -0.18 -10.11 16.93
C LEU A 108 -0.17 -8.60 17.16
N LEU A 109 -0.55 -7.84 16.14
CA LEU A 109 -0.73 -6.40 16.22
C LEU A 109 -2.15 -6.09 16.69
N ILE A 110 -2.27 -5.34 17.79
CA ILE A 110 -3.54 -4.84 18.31
C ILE A 110 -3.47 -3.33 18.38
N ILE A 111 -4.44 -2.66 17.77
CA ILE A 111 -4.59 -1.21 17.84
C ILE A 111 -6.04 -0.87 18.22
N HIS A 112 -6.18 0.11 19.10
CA HIS A 112 -7.47 0.60 19.58
C HIS A 112 -7.68 2.05 19.15
N ASN A 113 -8.94 2.49 19.15
CA ASN A 113 -9.31 3.89 18.94
C ASN A 113 -8.82 4.49 17.61
N VAL A 114 -8.78 3.68 16.55
CA VAL A 114 -8.46 4.16 15.20
C VAL A 114 -9.69 4.88 14.64
N ASP A 115 -9.63 6.21 14.57
CA ASP A 115 -10.66 7.02 13.92
C ASP A 115 -10.51 6.99 12.39
N ILE A 116 -11.05 5.93 11.79
CA ILE A 116 -10.94 5.69 10.34
C ILE A 116 -11.58 6.83 9.52
N LYS A 117 -12.76 7.28 9.92
CA LYS A 117 -13.55 8.23 9.11
C LYS A 117 -13.12 9.68 9.36
N GLY A 118 -12.93 10.07 10.61
CA GLY A 118 -12.60 11.45 10.96
C GLY A 118 -11.22 11.85 10.45
N GLN A 119 -10.19 11.02 10.67
CA GLN A 119 -8.84 11.33 10.17
C GLN A 119 -8.75 11.34 8.64
N ARG A 120 -9.54 10.49 7.96
CA ARG A 120 -9.61 10.52 6.49
C ARG A 120 -10.31 11.77 5.99
N ALA A 121 -11.36 12.24 6.67
CA ALA A 121 -12.03 13.48 6.32
C ALA A 121 -11.07 14.67 6.48
N LEU A 122 -10.35 14.75 7.61
CA LEU A 122 -9.33 15.79 7.84
C LEU A 122 -8.25 15.80 6.75
N GLU A 123 -7.71 14.63 6.40
CA GLU A 123 -6.71 14.52 5.32
C GLU A 123 -7.26 15.04 3.97
N LYS A 124 -8.53 14.78 3.68
CA LYS A 124 -9.18 15.25 2.44
C LYS A 124 -9.51 16.74 2.47
N ASP A 125 -9.79 17.29 3.65
CA ASP A 125 -10.08 18.71 3.83
C ASP A 125 -8.81 19.55 3.64
N ASP A 126 -7.65 19.03 4.06
CA ASP A 126 -6.34 19.66 3.80
C ASP A 126 -5.97 19.58 2.31
N PHE A 127 -6.13 18.42 1.68
CA PHE A 127 -5.86 18.20 0.26
C PHE A 127 -6.84 17.18 -0.32
N ASN A 128 -7.53 17.47 -1.43
CA ASN A 128 -8.50 16.53 -2.00
C ASN A 128 -8.04 15.94 -3.34
N TYR A 129 -7.23 14.89 -3.31
CA TYR A 129 -6.74 14.24 -4.53
C TYR A 129 -7.86 13.60 -5.36
N ALA A 130 -9.02 13.28 -4.76
CA ALA A 130 -10.16 12.78 -5.53
C ALA A 130 -10.78 13.89 -6.38
N MET A 131 -10.92 15.10 -5.83
CA MET A 131 -11.40 16.27 -6.57
C MET A 131 -10.46 16.61 -7.74
N ASP A 132 -9.15 16.64 -7.49
CA ASP A 132 -8.16 16.90 -8.55
C ASP A 132 -8.21 15.83 -9.64
N PHE A 133 -8.29 14.55 -9.25
CA PHE A 133 -8.42 13.44 -10.20
C PHE A 133 -9.69 13.55 -11.03
N GLU A 134 -10.84 13.78 -10.40
CA GLU A 134 -12.13 13.93 -11.05
C GLU A 134 -12.22 15.21 -11.89
N SER A 135 -11.35 16.19 -11.71
CA SER A 135 -11.31 17.37 -12.59
C SER A 135 -10.73 17.05 -13.98
N ILE A 136 -9.87 16.03 -14.09
CA ILE A 136 -9.07 15.74 -15.30
C ILE A 136 -9.38 14.37 -15.91
N TYR A 137 -9.77 13.39 -15.09
CA TYR A 137 -9.92 11.99 -15.51
C TYR A 137 -11.37 11.52 -15.45
N ARG A 138 -11.73 10.62 -16.39
CA ARG A 138 -13.04 9.97 -16.46
C ARG A 138 -12.85 8.45 -16.54
N PRO A 139 -13.73 7.66 -15.89
CA PRO A 139 -13.71 6.21 -16.05
C PRO A 139 -14.04 5.83 -17.50
N ILE A 140 -13.37 4.82 -18.02
CA ILE A 140 -13.69 4.23 -19.32
C ILE A 140 -14.77 3.18 -19.09
N HIS A 141 -15.94 3.36 -19.70
CA HIS A 141 -17.07 2.44 -19.52
C HIS A 141 -16.68 0.98 -19.78
N GLY A 142 -17.08 0.08 -18.87
CA GLY A 142 -16.78 -1.35 -18.94
C GLY A 142 -15.32 -1.73 -18.69
N LYS A 143 -14.46 -0.78 -18.27
CA LYS A 143 -13.04 -1.02 -17.97
C LYS A 143 -12.66 -0.50 -16.58
N ARG A 144 -11.70 -1.15 -15.94
CA ARG A 144 -11.03 -0.68 -14.72
C ARG A 144 -9.89 0.30 -15.06
N ALA A 145 -10.20 1.30 -15.88
CA ALA A 145 -9.22 2.21 -16.43
C ALA A 145 -9.82 3.61 -16.62
N PHE A 146 -8.94 4.60 -16.67
CA PHE A 146 -9.31 6.01 -16.74
C PHE A 146 -8.68 6.68 -17.96
N THR A 147 -9.38 7.66 -18.51
CA THR A 147 -8.88 8.50 -19.60
C THR A 147 -8.95 9.96 -19.20
N ARG A 148 -8.02 10.77 -19.71
CA ARG A 148 -8.06 12.22 -19.54
C ARG A 148 -9.16 12.80 -20.41
N ILE A 149 -9.88 13.80 -19.91
CA ILE A 149 -10.87 14.54 -20.71
C ILE A 149 -10.12 15.17 -21.89
N LYS A 150 -10.67 15.06 -23.11
CA LYS A 150 -10.15 15.83 -24.26
C LYS A 150 -10.47 17.31 -24.00
N GLY A 151 -9.43 18.14 -23.96
CA GLY A 151 -9.59 19.59 -23.89
C GLY A 151 -10.31 20.17 -25.09
#